data_AF-A0A9P4LUL2-F1
#
_entry.id   AF-A0A9P4LUL2-F1
#
_cell.length_a   1.000
_cell.length_b   1.000
_cell.length_c   1.000
_cell.angle_alpha   90.00
_cell.angle_beta   90.00
_cell.angle_gamma   90.00
#
_symmetry.space_group_name_H-M   'P 1'
#
loop_
_entity.id
_entity.type
_entity.pdbx_description
1 polymer ?
#
loop_
_entity_poly.entity_id
_entity_poly.type
_entity_poly.pdbx_seq_one_letter_code
_entity_poly.pdbx_strand_id
1 'polypeptide(L)'
;LHAAVSENPYSIAIRLDLAEAYRRAGYPDLTVGEAYKALLLVDEVLDESGEYHEVALEAAQADIGREWTDKRLEHAETEVEVEVDEASMWTETVWRDAAYAYVAGSLLMCGCLKSASEICDRGINANPSNAALLVIKDRLQLVLEAYMKERGWSLSDEDITIDDYPERGFVRRELYPWWSSHEPDRYSPESLTLLNQQLSAVAPQLEARVTELPLLATTTTSTSTSTTPPQTVKQLGVYAKTSIPPKTPILNETSLLTANSRLHDTFCDACSAALPPLTTSSPTTTVSCDSCSDTIFCSPTCHDLAQQSYHPALCDRDVAAIAKDAPATEAADALYSLLLLRALAMAVTQRRHPLRLPEVAYIWGDYHNTPLEAFRCDERGPTGDAFGGMPRTLPWTFSANVLTPLHMLEKMDVDIFAPENSNINHSTPDISNPWLFNALYARFRGTASARQGRDGKPDVGAVHPLWCLANHSCDPNVRWEWEGTMKFWVRGREERVFWGEEEGKGKKEGLKEGEEVLSHYCDIELGVRERREWAVGALGGFCMCERCIWEE
;
A
#
# COMPACT_ATOMS: atom_id res chain seq x y z
N LEU A 1 1.24 24.42 1.41
CA LEU A 1 1.26 23.46 2.54
C LEU A 1 2.31 22.38 2.32
N HIS A 2 2.21 21.48 1.33
CA HIS A 2 3.28 20.49 1.06
C HIS A 2 4.69 21.09 0.98
N ALA A 3 4.90 22.11 0.13
CA ALA A 3 6.19 22.80 0.06
C ALA A 3 6.61 23.43 1.40
N ALA A 4 5.66 23.95 2.18
CA ALA A 4 5.94 24.56 3.47
C ALA A 4 6.36 23.52 4.53
N VAL A 5 5.80 22.30 4.47
CA VAL A 5 6.25 21.16 5.28
C VAL A 5 7.65 20.73 4.85
N SER A 6 7.95 20.67 3.56
CA SER A 6 9.32 20.36 3.09
C SER A 6 10.33 21.41 3.54
N GLU A 7 9.96 22.69 3.53
CA GLU A 7 10.81 23.80 3.99
C GLU A 7 10.96 23.85 5.52
N ASN A 8 9.93 23.45 6.27
CA ASN A 8 9.88 23.49 7.73
C ASN A 8 9.36 22.16 8.31
N PRO A 9 10.15 21.07 8.19
CA PRO A 9 9.66 19.70 8.46
C PRO A 9 9.32 19.43 9.92
N TYR A 10 9.89 20.18 10.86
CA TYR A 10 9.64 20.04 12.30
C TYR A 10 8.56 21.00 12.81
N SER A 11 7.90 21.78 11.94
CA SER A 11 6.81 22.68 12.34
C SER A 11 5.54 21.88 12.66
N ILE A 12 5.11 21.96 13.93
CA ILE A 12 3.85 21.36 14.39
C ILE A 12 2.66 22.09 13.75
N ALA A 13 2.71 23.42 13.69
CA ALA A 13 1.61 24.24 13.15
C ALA A 13 1.32 23.92 11.68
N ILE A 14 2.36 23.88 10.83
CA ILE A 14 2.19 23.63 9.39
C ILE A 14 1.69 22.20 9.13
N ARG A 15 2.09 21.22 9.94
CA ARG A 15 1.57 19.85 9.84
C ARG A 15 0.10 19.76 10.23
N LEU A 16 -0.33 20.46 11.28
CA LEU A 16 -1.75 20.54 11.64
C LEU A 16 -2.57 21.25 10.56
N ASP A 17 -2.04 22.29 9.93
CA ASP A 17 -2.67 22.96 8.78
C ASP A 17 -2.82 22.01 7.58
N LEU A 18 -1.80 21.19 7.29
CA LEU A 18 -1.86 20.18 6.24
C LEU A 18 -2.88 19.08 6.58
N ALA A 19 -2.94 18.64 7.84
CA ALA A 19 -3.94 17.69 8.30
C ALA A 19 -5.37 18.24 8.12
N GLU A 20 -5.61 19.51 8.47
CA GLU A 20 -6.90 20.17 8.24
C GLU A 20 -7.24 20.28 6.74
N ALA A 21 -6.25 20.59 5.90
CA ALA A 21 -6.44 20.64 4.46
C ALA A 21 -6.84 19.28 3.88
N TYR A 22 -6.21 18.19 4.34
CA TYR A 22 -6.60 16.83 3.98
C TYR A 22 -8.01 16.48 4.44
N ARG A 23 -8.37 16.85 5.68
CA ARG A 23 -9.71 16.63 6.21
C ARG A 23 -10.77 17.31 5.34
N ARG A 24 -10.53 18.57 4.94
CA ARG A 24 -11.44 19.32 4.04
C ARG A 24 -11.50 18.74 2.64
N ALA A 25 -10.41 18.13 2.16
CA ALA A 25 -10.34 17.47 0.87
C ALA A 25 -10.92 16.03 0.88
N GLY A 26 -11.44 15.55 2.01
CA GLY A 26 -12.05 14.23 2.13
C GLY A 26 -11.03 13.09 2.19
N TYR A 27 -9.89 13.35 2.84
CA TYR A 27 -8.82 12.39 3.11
C TYR A 27 -8.57 12.27 4.63
N PRO A 28 -9.51 11.71 5.40
CA PRO A 28 -9.31 11.48 6.84
C PRO A 28 -8.10 10.56 7.09
N ASP A 29 -7.83 9.61 6.19
CA ASP A 29 -6.67 8.71 6.23
C ASP A 29 -5.33 9.44 6.19
N LEU A 30 -5.21 10.47 5.34
CA LEU A 30 -4.01 11.30 5.27
C LEU A 30 -3.94 12.29 6.44
N THR A 31 -5.11 12.76 6.90
CA THR A 31 -5.22 13.60 8.11
C THR A 31 -4.64 12.89 9.33
N VAL A 32 -4.96 11.60 9.51
CA VAL A 32 -4.41 10.79 10.61
C VAL A 32 -2.88 10.77 10.55
N GLY A 33 -2.30 10.49 9.39
CA GLY A 33 -0.85 10.37 9.27
C GLY A 33 -0.10 11.68 9.55
N GLU A 34 -0.60 12.83 9.04
CA GLU A 34 0.04 14.12 9.32
C GLU A 34 -0.19 14.60 10.75
N ALA A 35 -1.41 14.44 11.29
CA ALA A 35 -1.67 14.79 12.68
C ALA A 35 -0.91 13.89 13.68
N TYR A 36 -0.67 12.63 13.32
CA TYR A 36 0.17 11.74 14.12
C TYR A 36 1.63 12.17 14.12
N LYS A 37 2.19 12.58 12.97
CA LYS A 37 3.54 13.19 12.95
C LYS A 37 3.60 14.48 13.77
N ALA A 38 2.57 15.31 13.71
CA ALA A 38 2.48 16.49 14.58
C ALA A 38 2.47 16.11 16.06
N LEU A 39 1.79 15.01 16.43
CA LEU A 39 1.79 14.49 17.80
C LEU A 39 3.17 13.96 18.23
N LEU A 40 3.93 13.31 17.33
CA LEU A 40 5.31 12.92 17.61
C LEU A 40 6.22 14.14 17.85
N LEU A 41 6.07 15.21 17.06
CA LEU A 41 6.82 16.45 17.29
C LEU A 41 6.42 17.15 18.60
N VAL A 42 5.15 17.05 19.00
CA VAL A 42 4.72 17.50 20.35
C VAL A 42 5.51 16.75 21.42
N ASP A 43 5.67 15.42 21.28
CA ASP A 43 6.45 14.63 22.23
C ASP A 43 7.94 15.05 22.20
N GLU A 44 8.54 15.29 21.02
CA GLU A 44 9.91 15.79 20.89
C GLU A 44 10.13 17.16 21.57
N VAL A 45 9.18 18.09 21.48
CA VAL A 45 9.29 19.40 22.16
C VAL A 45 9.19 19.25 23.69
N LEU A 46 8.39 18.29 24.18
CA LEU A 46 8.11 18.13 25.61
C LEU A 46 9.11 17.20 26.32
N ASP A 47 9.83 16.35 25.58
CA ASP A 47 10.85 15.45 26.11
C ASP A 47 12.26 15.90 25.71
N GLU A 48 13.00 16.45 26.68
CA GLU A 48 14.40 16.87 26.50
C GLU A 48 15.35 15.75 26.06
N SER A 49 14.94 14.48 26.18
CA SER A 49 15.72 13.33 25.73
C SER A 49 15.41 12.86 24.30
N GLY A 50 14.45 13.52 23.64
CA GLY A 50 14.07 13.25 22.24
C GLY A 50 15.21 13.48 21.26
N GLU A 51 15.26 12.67 20.19
CA GLU A 51 16.30 12.76 19.16
C GLU A 51 16.26 14.11 18.43
N TYR A 52 15.06 14.64 18.25
CA TYR A 52 14.78 15.87 17.50
C TYR A 52 14.37 17.03 18.41
N HIS A 53 14.57 16.92 19.73
CA HIS A 53 14.14 17.91 20.72
C HIS A 53 14.57 19.33 20.37
N GLU A 54 15.86 19.56 20.13
CA GLU A 54 16.40 20.91 19.86
C GLU A 54 15.77 21.54 18.61
N VAL A 55 15.70 20.79 17.50
CA VAL A 55 15.16 21.30 16.23
C VAL A 55 13.63 21.47 16.25
N ALA A 56 12.92 20.60 16.98
CA ALA A 56 11.47 20.71 17.15
C ALA A 56 11.11 21.90 18.04
N LEU A 57 11.87 22.15 19.12
CA LEU A 57 11.68 23.29 20.01
C LEU A 57 11.94 24.62 19.28
N GLU A 58 13.02 24.70 18.51
CA GLU A 58 13.32 25.88 17.69
C GLU A 58 12.19 26.16 16.69
N ALA A 59 11.67 25.12 16.02
CA ALA A 59 10.54 25.25 15.10
C ALA A 59 9.26 25.72 15.83
N ALA A 60 8.99 25.20 17.02
CA ALA A 60 7.87 25.61 17.86
C ALA A 60 7.96 27.09 18.27
N GLN A 61 9.13 27.54 18.73
CA GLN A 61 9.36 28.95 19.07
C GLN A 61 9.15 29.86 17.86
N ALA A 62 9.64 29.46 16.69
CA ALA A 62 9.45 30.21 15.45
C ALA A 62 7.98 30.28 15.00
N ASP A 63 7.23 29.18 15.12
CA ASP A 63 5.80 29.11 14.82
C ASP A 63 4.99 30.06 15.73
N ILE A 64 5.24 30.01 17.04
CA ILE A 64 4.54 30.84 18.03
C ILE A 64 4.91 32.31 17.85
N GLY A 65 6.19 32.61 17.63
CA GLY A 65 6.67 33.97 17.38
C GLY A 65 5.99 34.61 16.18
N ARG A 66 5.79 33.84 15.08
CA ARG A 66 5.00 34.28 13.92
C ARG A 66 3.54 34.54 14.27
N GLU A 67 2.88 33.62 14.97
CA GLU A 67 1.47 33.77 15.35
C GLU A 67 1.24 34.99 16.26
N TRP A 68 2.15 35.24 17.21
CA TRP A 68 2.07 36.40 18.09
C TRP A 68 2.36 37.71 17.36
N THR A 69 3.27 37.70 16.39
CA THR A 69 3.57 38.86 15.56
C THR A 69 2.36 39.22 14.68
N ASP A 70 1.75 38.25 14.02
CA ASP A 70 0.56 38.45 13.19
C ASP A 70 -0.63 38.98 14.01
N LYS A 71 -0.79 38.52 15.26
CA LYS A 71 -1.81 39.06 16.18
C LYS A 71 -1.47 40.44 16.76
N ARG A 72 -0.19 40.84 16.79
CA ARG A 72 0.28 42.12 17.36
C ARG A 72 0.50 43.22 16.33
N LEU A 73 0.38 42.93 15.04
CA LEU A 73 0.37 43.92 13.95
C LEU A 73 -0.93 44.76 13.95
N GLU A 74 -1.08 45.56 14.99
CA GLU A 74 -1.37 46.99 14.82
C GLU A 74 -0.13 47.87 15.14
N HIS A 75 0.86 47.47 15.96
CA HIS A 75 1.87 48.45 16.47
C HIS A 75 3.28 47.94 16.90
N ALA A 76 3.98 47.01 16.21
CA ALA A 76 5.46 46.87 16.39
C ALA A 76 6.16 46.03 15.30
N GLU A 77 7.34 46.46 14.84
CA GLU A 77 8.24 45.77 13.88
C GLU A 77 9.31 44.89 14.57
N THR A 78 9.09 44.44 15.80
CA THR A 78 10.09 43.67 16.56
C THR A 78 9.72 42.19 16.56
N GLU A 79 10.66 41.33 16.12
CA GLU A 79 10.52 39.87 16.26
C GLU A 79 10.29 39.52 17.73
N VAL A 80 9.27 38.71 17.99
CA VAL A 80 8.92 38.27 19.34
C VAL A 80 9.73 37.02 19.66
N GLU A 81 10.69 37.15 20.57
CA GLU A 81 11.38 35.99 21.16
C GLU A 81 10.40 35.24 22.09
N VAL A 82 10.31 33.92 21.91
CA VAL A 82 9.45 33.03 22.70
C VAL A 82 10.34 32.20 23.61
N GLU A 83 10.11 32.26 24.91
CA GLU A 83 10.89 31.48 25.88
C GLU A 83 10.56 29.98 25.78
N VAL A 84 11.49 29.12 26.21
CA VAL A 84 11.31 27.66 26.17
C VAL A 84 10.05 27.22 26.92
N ASP A 85 9.86 27.73 28.15
CA ASP A 85 8.69 27.41 28.97
C ASP A 85 7.36 27.82 28.30
N GLU A 86 7.36 28.93 27.54
CA GLU A 86 6.19 29.39 26.80
C GLU A 86 5.89 28.48 25.60
N ALA A 87 6.94 28.08 24.87
CA ALA A 87 6.82 27.15 23.76
C ALA A 87 6.33 25.77 24.19
N SER A 88 6.88 25.22 25.28
CA SER A 88 6.43 23.95 25.86
C SER A 88 4.99 24.03 26.33
N MET A 89 4.60 25.10 27.03
CA MET A 89 3.22 25.29 27.51
C MET A 89 2.22 25.40 26.35
N TRP A 90 2.54 26.15 25.30
CA TRP A 90 1.69 26.28 24.12
C TRP A 90 1.56 24.93 23.40
N THR A 91 2.67 24.23 23.21
CA THR A 91 2.71 22.90 22.60
C THR A 91 1.84 21.92 23.38
N GLU A 92 1.95 21.94 24.70
CA GLU A 92 1.21 21.07 25.61
C GLU A 92 -0.31 21.32 25.61
N THR A 93 -0.72 22.59 25.52
CA THR A 93 -2.11 23.00 25.75
C THR A 93 -2.90 23.27 24.47
N VAL A 94 -2.24 23.64 23.38
CA VAL A 94 -2.89 24.00 22.11
C VAL A 94 -2.68 22.90 21.07
N TRP A 95 -1.43 22.60 20.75
CA TRP A 95 -1.13 21.70 19.64
C TRP A 95 -1.33 20.23 19.98
N ARG A 96 -0.98 19.79 21.19
CA ARG A 96 -1.26 18.42 21.67
C ARG A 96 -2.75 18.10 21.60
N ASP A 97 -3.58 19.02 22.08
CA ASP A 97 -5.03 18.89 22.08
C ASP A 97 -5.62 18.82 20.67
N ALA A 98 -5.13 19.67 19.76
CA ALA A 98 -5.52 19.63 18.36
C ALA A 98 -5.08 18.33 17.67
N ALA A 99 -3.84 17.90 17.88
CA ALA A 99 -3.29 16.68 17.29
C ALA A 99 -4.08 15.43 17.71
N TYR A 100 -4.34 15.26 19.02
CA TYR A 100 -5.19 14.16 19.50
C TYR A 100 -6.59 14.19 18.88
N ALA A 101 -7.21 15.38 18.80
CA ALA A 101 -8.55 15.52 18.20
C ALA A 101 -8.56 15.17 16.70
N TYR A 102 -7.55 15.58 15.94
CA TYR A 102 -7.41 15.24 14.52
C TYR A 102 -7.19 13.75 14.30
N VAL A 103 -6.31 13.12 15.08
CA VAL A 103 -6.02 11.68 14.97
C VAL A 103 -7.27 10.88 15.35
N ALA A 104 -7.83 11.07 16.55
CA ALA A 104 -8.99 10.31 17.01
C ALA A 104 -10.22 10.52 16.11
N GLY A 105 -10.50 11.78 15.73
CA GLY A 105 -11.64 12.13 14.90
C GLY A 105 -11.56 11.52 13.50
N SER A 106 -10.39 11.55 12.87
CA SER A 106 -10.20 10.98 11.54
C SER A 106 -10.10 9.44 11.56
N LEU A 107 -9.56 8.84 12.62
CA LEU A 107 -9.60 7.37 12.81
C LEU A 107 -11.05 6.87 12.90
N LEU A 108 -11.91 7.57 13.65
CA LEU A 108 -13.35 7.31 13.67
C LEU A 108 -13.96 7.39 12.26
N MET A 109 -13.60 8.41 11.47
CA MET A 109 -14.10 8.56 10.09
C MET A 109 -13.62 7.44 9.16
N CYS A 110 -12.41 6.92 9.37
CA CYS A 110 -11.87 5.77 8.64
C CYS A 110 -12.48 4.44 9.08
N GLY A 111 -13.16 4.39 10.23
CA GLY A 111 -13.78 3.18 10.80
C GLY A 111 -12.84 2.36 11.69
N CYS A 112 -11.68 2.90 12.08
CA CYS A 112 -10.73 2.26 13.00
C CYS A 112 -11.12 2.58 14.45
N LEU A 113 -12.23 1.99 14.91
CA LEU A 113 -12.86 2.35 16.19
C LEU A 113 -12.01 1.96 17.39
N LYS A 114 -11.26 0.85 17.31
CA LYS A 114 -10.30 0.46 18.35
C LYS A 114 -9.24 1.54 18.54
N SER A 115 -8.45 1.83 17.50
CA SER A 115 -7.41 2.87 17.55
C SER A 115 -7.97 4.26 17.89
N ALA A 116 -9.15 4.60 17.38
CA ALA A 116 -9.80 5.88 17.69
C ALA A 116 -10.13 6.00 19.18
N SER A 117 -10.61 4.92 19.81
CA SER A 117 -10.89 4.90 21.26
C SER A 117 -9.61 5.06 22.08
N GLU A 118 -8.56 4.30 21.75
CA GLU A 118 -7.27 4.35 22.46
C GLU A 118 -6.64 5.75 22.41
N ILE A 119 -6.60 6.37 21.23
CA ILE A 119 -6.05 7.72 21.06
C ILE A 119 -6.94 8.76 21.76
N CYS A 120 -8.26 8.62 21.67
CA CYS A 120 -9.18 9.54 22.33
C CYS A 120 -9.03 9.49 23.86
N ASP A 121 -8.95 8.30 24.44
CA ASP A 121 -8.75 8.12 25.88
C ASP A 121 -7.37 8.63 26.33
N ARG A 122 -6.30 8.41 25.55
CA ARG A 122 -4.98 9.01 25.81
C ARG A 122 -5.05 10.53 25.84
N GLY A 123 -5.70 11.15 24.85
CA GLY A 123 -5.84 12.61 24.79
C GLY A 123 -6.69 13.17 25.94
N ILE A 124 -7.78 12.49 26.34
CA ILE A 124 -8.61 12.89 27.48
C ILE A 124 -7.85 12.73 28.80
N ASN A 125 -7.01 11.70 28.94
CA ASN A 125 -6.16 11.54 30.11
C ASN A 125 -5.11 12.66 30.20
N ALA A 126 -4.59 13.11 29.04
CA ALA A 126 -3.67 14.26 28.98
C ALA A 126 -4.38 15.60 29.27
N ASN A 127 -5.59 15.81 28.74
CA ASN A 127 -6.45 16.95 29.08
C ASN A 127 -7.93 16.55 29.20
N PRO A 128 -8.45 16.38 30.43
CA PRO A 128 -9.84 16.00 30.65
C PRO A 128 -10.88 17.02 30.19
N SER A 129 -10.46 18.26 29.94
CA SER A 129 -11.34 19.37 29.53
C SER A 129 -11.38 19.61 28.02
N ASN A 130 -10.68 18.78 27.23
CA ASN A 130 -10.64 18.91 25.77
C ASN A 130 -12.04 18.63 25.16
N ALA A 131 -12.76 19.70 24.83
CA ALA A 131 -14.13 19.63 24.34
C ALA A 131 -14.25 18.87 23.00
N ALA A 132 -13.25 18.95 22.13
CA ALA A 132 -13.27 18.25 20.85
C ALA A 132 -13.19 16.73 21.06
N LEU A 133 -12.30 16.26 21.94
CA LEU A 133 -12.17 14.85 22.27
C LEU A 133 -13.40 14.31 22.99
N LEU A 134 -14.03 15.08 23.89
CA LEU A 134 -15.29 14.68 24.53
C LEU A 134 -16.40 14.45 23.50
N VAL A 135 -16.52 15.34 22.50
CA VAL A 135 -17.49 15.15 21.39
C VAL A 135 -17.14 13.92 20.54
N ILE A 136 -15.85 13.65 20.31
CA ILE A 136 -15.40 12.45 19.58
C ILE A 136 -15.73 11.18 20.38
N LYS A 137 -15.52 11.19 21.70
CA LYS A 137 -15.84 10.09 22.61
C LYS A 137 -17.33 9.75 22.60
N ASP A 138 -18.20 10.75 22.68
CA ASP A 138 -19.65 10.55 22.58
C ASP A 138 -20.04 9.91 21.23
N ARG A 139 -19.42 10.36 20.13
CA ARG A 139 -19.66 9.78 18.79
C ARG A 139 -19.13 8.35 18.68
N LEU A 140 -17.94 8.07 19.21
CA LEU A 140 -17.37 6.72 19.25
C LEU A 140 -18.31 5.77 19.97
N GLN A 141 -18.82 6.16 21.13
CA GLN A 141 -19.77 5.37 21.88
C GLN A 141 -21.02 5.06 21.05
N LEU A 142 -21.63 6.06 20.40
CA LEU A 142 -22.81 5.84 19.55
C LEU A 142 -22.55 4.86 18.39
N VAL A 143 -21.40 4.97 17.72
CA VAL A 143 -21.05 4.09 16.59
C VAL A 143 -20.73 2.67 17.07
N LEU A 144 -20.01 2.53 18.18
CA LEU A 144 -19.72 1.25 18.80
C LEU A 144 -21.00 0.54 19.30
N GLU A 145 -21.93 1.27 19.92
CA GLU A 145 -23.22 0.72 20.37
C GLU A 145 -24.02 0.16 19.20
N ALA A 146 -24.06 0.88 18.08
CA ALA A 146 -24.71 0.42 16.86
C ALA A 146 -24.03 -0.85 16.31
N TYR A 147 -22.70 -0.86 16.22
CA TYR A 147 -21.92 -2.00 15.74
C TYR A 147 -22.14 -3.27 16.59
N MET A 148 -22.10 -3.15 17.92
CA MET A 148 -22.31 -4.28 18.82
C MET A 148 -23.74 -4.81 18.74
N LYS A 149 -24.72 -3.90 18.69
CA LYS A 149 -26.15 -4.27 18.60
C LYS A 149 -26.46 -5.05 17.34
N GLU A 150 -25.85 -4.72 16.20
CA GLU A 150 -25.99 -5.49 14.95
C GLU A 150 -25.50 -6.94 15.08
N ARG A 151 -24.57 -7.19 16.00
CA ARG A 151 -24.02 -8.52 16.32
C ARG A 151 -24.71 -9.20 17.50
N GLY A 152 -25.70 -8.54 18.12
CA GLY A 152 -26.44 -9.07 19.26
C GLY A 152 -25.74 -8.92 20.61
N TRP A 153 -24.75 -8.02 20.72
CA TRP A 153 -24.01 -7.71 21.95
C TRP A 153 -24.36 -6.31 22.49
N SER A 154 -24.11 -6.10 23.78
CA SER A 154 -24.13 -4.78 24.41
C SER A 154 -22.70 -4.34 24.73
N LEU A 155 -22.37 -3.06 24.55
CA LEU A 155 -21.08 -2.52 25.02
C LEU A 155 -20.89 -2.62 26.53
N SER A 156 -21.99 -2.76 27.28
CA SER A 156 -21.95 -2.93 28.74
C SER A 156 -21.71 -4.36 29.19
N ASP A 157 -21.60 -5.32 28.27
CA ASP A 157 -21.36 -6.72 28.61
C ASP A 157 -19.93 -6.88 29.16
N GLU A 158 -19.77 -7.58 30.29
CA GLU A 158 -18.49 -7.71 31.00
C GLU A 158 -17.39 -8.39 30.16
N ASP A 159 -17.78 -9.18 29.17
CA ASP A 159 -16.87 -9.89 28.28
C ASP A 159 -16.34 -9.01 27.13
N ILE A 160 -16.93 -7.82 26.90
CA ILE A 160 -16.52 -6.93 25.81
C ILE A 160 -15.33 -6.09 26.27
N THR A 161 -14.24 -6.21 25.53
CA THR A 161 -13.00 -5.47 25.73
C THR A 161 -12.71 -4.58 24.53
N ILE A 162 -11.69 -3.73 24.65
CA ILE A 162 -11.23 -2.88 23.54
C ILE A 162 -10.72 -3.70 22.33
N ASP A 163 -10.31 -4.95 22.56
CA ASP A 163 -9.88 -5.87 21.50
C ASP A 163 -11.04 -6.35 20.62
N ASP A 164 -12.27 -6.24 21.10
CA ASP A 164 -13.48 -6.57 20.34
C ASP A 164 -13.93 -5.43 19.43
N TYR A 165 -13.31 -4.24 19.55
CA TYR A 165 -13.66 -3.09 18.73
C TYR A 165 -13.11 -3.25 17.31
N PRO A 166 -13.87 -2.86 16.27
CA PRO A 166 -13.41 -3.00 14.90
C PRO A 166 -12.23 -2.06 14.62
N GLU A 167 -11.15 -2.63 14.06
CA GLU A 167 -9.95 -1.89 13.67
C GLU A 167 -9.84 -1.67 12.15
N ARG A 168 -10.47 -2.55 11.34
CA ARG A 168 -10.34 -2.50 9.88
C ARG A 168 -11.36 -1.56 9.24
N GLY A 169 -10.84 -0.52 8.59
CA GLY A 169 -11.59 0.43 7.78
C GLY A 169 -11.36 0.29 6.27
N PHE A 170 -11.98 1.19 5.52
CA PHE A 170 -11.74 1.35 4.08
C PHE A 170 -11.62 2.83 3.73
N VAL A 171 -10.63 3.16 2.90
CA VAL A 171 -10.32 4.53 2.47
C VAL A 171 -10.30 4.61 0.94
N ARG A 172 -10.14 5.82 0.41
CA ARG A 172 -10.09 6.06 -1.05
C ARG A 172 -8.89 5.34 -1.66
N ARG A 173 -9.11 4.72 -2.82
CA ARG A 173 -8.07 4.07 -3.62
C ARG A 173 -7.98 4.79 -4.96
N GLU A 174 -7.10 5.77 -5.03
CA GLU A 174 -6.99 6.62 -6.22
C GLU A 174 -5.58 7.18 -6.43
N LEU A 175 -5.40 7.84 -7.58
CA LEU A 175 -4.22 8.63 -7.87
C LEU A 175 -4.39 10.04 -7.29
N TYR A 176 -3.55 10.39 -6.32
CA TYR A 176 -3.62 11.69 -5.65
C TYR A 176 -3.25 12.85 -6.61
N PRO A 177 -3.92 14.00 -6.61
CA PRO A 177 -3.66 15.06 -7.60
C PRO A 177 -2.23 15.64 -7.59
N TRP A 178 -1.62 15.78 -6.40
CA TRP A 178 -0.26 16.31 -6.22
C TRP A 178 0.84 15.32 -6.64
N TRP A 179 0.47 14.08 -6.97
CA TRP A 179 1.33 12.98 -7.39
C TRP A 179 1.88 13.12 -8.81
N SER A 180 1.16 13.82 -9.71
CA SER A 180 1.26 13.65 -11.17
C SER A 180 2.67 13.73 -11.79
N SER A 181 3.64 14.34 -11.11
CA SER A 181 5.06 14.37 -11.52
C SER A 181 5.81 13.04 -11.35
N HIS A 182 5.29 12.08 -10.58
CA HIS A 182 5.96 10.80 -10.28
C HIS A 182 5.28 9.58 -10.93
N GLU A 183 4.01 9.67 -11.36
CA GLU A 183 3.34 8.59 -12.10
C GLU A 183 3.77 8.58 -13.56
N PRO A 184 4.29 7.46 -14.08
CA PRO A 184 4.41 7.33 -15.52
C PRO A 184 3.04 7.07 -16.14
N ASP A 185 2.78 7.67 -17.31
CA ASP A 185 1.67 7.22 -18.14
C ASP A 185 1.98 5.82 -18.67
N ARG A 186 1.31 4.81 -18.10
CA ARG A 186 1.47 3.39 -18.45
C ARG A 186 1.20 3.10 -19.93
N TYR A 187 0.42 3.96 -20.60
CA TYR A 187 -0.02 3.76 -21.98
C TYR A 187 0.79 4.56 -23.00
N SER A 188 1.74 5.39 -22.55
CA SER A 188 2.55 6.21 -23.44
C SER A 188 3.48 5.35 -24.30
N PRO A 189 3.82 5.80 -25.53
CA PRO A 189 4.79 5.10 -26.38
C PRO A 189 6.15 4.86 -25.71
N GLU A 190 6.60 5.81 -24.88
CA GLU A 190 7.86 5.73 -24.13
C GLU A 190 7.80 4.63 -23.08
N SER A 191 6.71 4.57 -22.30
CA SER A 191 6.48 3.53 -21.30
C SER A 191 6.39 2.14 -21.95
N LEU A 192 5.66 2.01 -23.06
CA LEU A 192 5.58 0.75 -23.81
C LEU A 192 6.93 0.33 -24.37
N THR A 193 7.74 1.28 -24.86
CA THR A 193 9.09 0.98 -25.37
C THR A 193 9.98 0.44 -24.24
N LEU A 194 9.95 1.09 -23.07
CA LEU A 194 10.70 0.65 -21.90
C LEU A 194 10.25 -0.72 -21.41
N LEU A 195 8.94 -0.94 -21.27
CA LEU A 195 8.38 -2.22 -20.84
C LEU A 195 8.74 -3.35 -21.81
N ASN A 196 8.68 -3.10 -23.12
CA ASN A 196 9.07 -4.08 -24.12
C ASN A 196 10.58 -4.38 -24.12
N GLN A 197 11.41 -3.37 -23.84
CA GLN A 197 12.85 -3.57 -23.65
C GLN A 197 13.10 -4.48 -22.43
N GLN A 198 12.45 -4.22 -21.30
CA GLN A 198 12.57 -5.06 -20.10
C GLN A 198 12.03 -6.47 -20.33
N LEU A 199 10.86 -6.59 -20.96
CA LEU A 199 10.23 -7.87 -21.30
C LEU A 199 11.11 -8.69 -22.24
N SER A 200 11.85 -8.07 -23.16
CA SER A 200 12.76 -8.80 -24.06
C SER A 200 13.87 -9.58 -23.34
N ALA A 201 14.26 -9.14 -22.13
CA ALA A 201 15.28 -9.81 -21.34
C ALA A 201 14.78 -11.11 -20.68
N VAL A 202 13.48 -11.19 -20.35
CA VAL A 202 12.88 -12.31 -19.59
C VAL A 202 11.86 -13.12 -20.39
N ALA A 203 11.34 -12.57 -21.47
CA ALA A 203 10.28 -13.11 -22.32
C ALA A 203 10.46 -12.65 -23.78
N PRO A 204 11.53 -13.06 -24.49
CA PRO A 204 11.90 -12.54 -25.80
C PRO A 204 10.90 -12.84 -26.92
N GLN A 205 9.93 -13.74 -26.70
CA GLN A 205 8.86 -14.07 -27.65
C GLN A 205 7.59 -13.24 -27.45
N LEU A 206 7.56 -12.39 -26.41
CA LEU A 206 6.38 -11.61 -26.03
C LEU A 206 6.63 -10.11 -26.21
N GLU A 207 5.54 -9.35 -26.24
CA GLU A 207 5.52 -7.89 -26.21
C GLU A 207 4.34 -7.38 -25.38
N ALA A 208 4.51 -6.24 -24.70
CA ALA A 208 3.44 -5.52 -24.03
C ALA A 208 2.75 -4.56 -25.01
N ARG A 209 1.43 -4.55 -25.03
CA ARG A 209 0.59 -3.65 -25.84
C ARG A 209 -0.54 -3.08 -24.99
N VAL A 210 -1.12 -1.97 -25.44
CA VAL A 210 -2.38 -1.47 -24.87
C VAL A 210 -3.53 -2.35 -25.36
N THR A 211 -4.40 -2.74 -24.45
CA THR A 211 -5.62 -3.49 -24.71
C THR A 211 -6.83 -2.76 -24.13
N GLU A 212 -8.01 -3.02 -24.66
CA GLU A 212 -9.27 -2.52 -24.12
C GLU A 212 -10.03 -3.66 -23.48
N LEU A 213 -10.24 -3.54 -22.16
CA LEU A 213 -11.00 -4.52 -21.38
C LEU A 213 -12.38 -3.94 -21.03
N PRO A 214 -13.41 -4.80 -20.86
CA PRO A 214 -14.71 -4.34 -20.38
C PRO A 214 -14.57 -3.71 -19.00
N LEU A 215 -15.30 -2.61 -18.77
CA LEU A 215 -15.46 -2.06 -17.43
C LEU A 215 -16.29 -3.05 -16.60
N LEU A 216 -15.68 -3.58 -15.54
CA LEU A 216 -16.31 -4.60 -14.72
C LEU A 216 -17.28 -3.96 -13.72
N ALA A 217 -18.39 -4.65 -13.45
CA ALA A 217 -19.36 -4.28 -12.43
C ALA A 217 -19.41 -5.37 -11.34
N THR A 218 -19.81 -4.98 -10.13
CA THR A 218 -19.99 -5.88 -8.98
C THR A 218 -21.43 -6.38 -8.82
N THR A 219 -22.34 -5.89 -9.66
CA THR A 219 -23.73 -6.36 -9.73
C THR A 219 -24.05 -6.89 -11.11
N THR A 220 -24.55 -8.11 -11.18
CA THR A 220 -25.22 -8.66 -12.36
C THR A 220 -26.56 -7.96 -12.53
N THR A 221 -26.58 -6.74 -13.07
CA THR A 221 -27.80 -6.24 -13.71
C THR A 221 -27.99 -6.98 -15.01
N SER A 222 -28.43 -8.23 -14.89
CA SER A 222 -28.90 -9.06 -15.99
C SER A 222 -30.27 -8.53 -16.41
N THR A 223 -30.33 -7.34 -17.01
CA THR A 223 -31.49 -6.85 -17.78
C THR A 223 -31.12 -5.59 -18.55
N SER A 224 -30.86 -5.75 -19.85
CA SER A 224 -31.29 -4.88 -20.97
C SER A 224 -30.34 -5.17 -22.15
N THR A 225 -30.77 -5.59 -23.34
CA THR A 225 -31.44 -4.76 -24.36
C THR A 225 -31.02 -3.28 -24.40
N SER A 226 -29.88 -2.90 -23.82
CA SER A 226 -29.29 -1.57 -24.03
C SER A 226 -28.53 -1.59 -25.35
N THR A 227 -28.91 -0.72 -26.27
CA THR A 227 -28.21 -0.45 -27.54
C THR A 227 -26.87 0.26 -27.36
N THR A 228 -26.45 0.53 -26.12
CA THR A 228 -25.17 1.16 -25.80
C THR A 228 -24.06 0.12 -25.81
N PRO A 229 -22.95 0.33 -26.53
CA PRO A 229 -21.80 -0.56 -26.47
C PRO A 229 -21.27 -0.66 -25.04
N PRO A 230 -20.77 -1.84 -24.60
CA PRO A 230 -20.17 -1.98 -23.29
C PRO A 230 -19.01 -1.00 -23.13
N GLN A 231 -19.00 -0.26 -22.03
CA GLN A 231 -17.92 0.67 -21.74
C GLN A 231 -16.61 -0.11 -21.53
N THR A 232 -15.53 0.34 -22.15
CA THR A 232 -14.19 -0.25 -22.01
C THR A 232 -13.26 0.65 -21.21
N VAL A 233 -12.21 0.05 -20.65
CA VAL A 233 -11.10 0.72 -20.00
C VAL A 233 -9.79 0.25 -20.63
N LYS A 234 -8.84 1.18 -20.82
CA LYS A 234 -7.50 0.85 -21.28
C LYS A 234 -6.75 0.09 -20.19
N GLN A 235 -6.10 -0.99 -20.57
CA GLN A 235 -5.14 -1.72 -19.75
C GLN A 235 -3.93 -2.10 -20.60
N LEU A 236 -2.91 -2.66 -19.95
CA LEU A 236 -1.82 -3.33 -20.64
C LEU A 236 -2.16 -4.82 -20.80
N GLY A 237 -1.68 -5.42 -21.87
CA GLY A 237 -1.75 -6.85 -22.13
C GLY A 237 -0.44 -7.34 -22.72
N VAL A 238 -0.16 -8.64 -22.58
CA VAL A 238 1.02 -9.27 -23.15
C VAL A 238 0.61 -10.07 -24.37
N TYR A 239 1.34 -9.96 -25.48
CA TYR A 239 1.00 -10.59 -26.74
C TYR A 239 2.18 -11.39 -27.29
N ALA A 240 1.89 -12.50 -27.96
CA ALA A 240 2.90 -13.29 -28.64
C ALA A 240 3.37 -12.60 -29.93
N LYS A 241 4.70 -12.41 -30.09
CA LYS A 241 5.30 -11.86 -31.32
C LYS A 241 5.36 -12.86 -32.45
N THR A 242 5.34 -14.15 -32.13
CA THR A 242 5.39 -15.27 -33.07
C THR A 242 4.48 -16.37 -32.55
N SER A 243 4.11 -17.33 -33.40
CA SER A 243 3.40 -18.51 -32.92
C SER A 243 4.32 -19.34 -32.02
N ILE A 244 3.81 -19.81 -30.87
CA ILE A 244 4.55 -20.53 -29.85
C ILE A 244 3.91 -21.91 -29.61
N PRO A 245 4.69 -23.01 -29.68
CA PRO A 245 4.17 -24.36 -29.42
C PRO A 245 3.66 -24.53 -27.98
N PRO A 246 2.74 -25.49 -27.75
CA PRO A 246 2.31 -25.86 -26.40
C PRO A 246 3.50 -26.37 -25.55
N LYS A 247 3.36 -26.24 -24.24
CA LYS A 247 4.36 -26.65 -23.22
C LYS A 247 5.70 -25.92 -23.32
N THR A 248 5.74 -24.78 -24.00
CA THR A 248 6.94 -23.94 -24.13
C THR A 248 7.00 -22.94 -22.98
N PRO A 249 8.16 -22.75 -22.32
CA PRO A 249 8.35 -21.66 -21.37
C PRO A 249 8.52 -20.34 -22.13
N ILE A 250 7.76 -19.31 -21.75
CA ILE A 250 7.71 -18.03 -22.49
C ILE A 250 8.04 -16.80 -21.66
N LEU A 251 8.11 -16.94 -20.33
CA LEU A 251 8.52 -15.90 -19.40
C LEU A 251 9.33 -16.54 -18.28
N ASN A 252 10.39 -15.87 -17.84
CA ASN A 252 11.23 -16.27 -16.71
C ASN A 252 11.72 -15.02 -15.97
N GLU A 253 10.93 -14.52 -15.03
CA GLU A 253 11.15 -13.25 -14.33
C GLU A 253 11.54 -13.48 -12.87
N THR A 254 12.66 -12.88 -12.44
CA THR A 254 13.06 -12.86 -11.03
C THR A 254 12.69 -11.52 -10.43
N SER A 255 12.08 -11.52 -9.25
CA SER A 255 11.78 -10.31 -8.50
C SER A 255 12.68 -10.18 -7.27
N LEU A 256 13.03 -8.94 -6.94
CA LEU A 256 13.67 -8.55 -5.68
C LEU A 256 12.67 -7.92 -4.70
N LEU A 257 11.49 -7.53 -5.20
CA LEU A 257 10.39 -7.04 -4.36
C LEU A 257 9.63 -8.25 -3.82
N THR A 258 10.28 -8.96 -2.90
CA THR A 258 9.77 -10.18 -2.25
C THR A 258 9.72 -10.02 -0.73
N ALA A 259 8.78 -10.74 -0.12
CA ALA A 259 8.55 -10.78 1.32
C ALA A 259 8.27 -12.22 1.76
N ASN A 260 8.79 -12.59 2.94
CA ASN A 260 8.46 -13.84 3.62
C ASN A 260 7.87 -13.53 5.00
N SER A 261 6.77 -14.19 5.34
CA SER A 261 6.03 -13.89 6.58
C SER A 261 6.62 -14.55 7.83
N ARG A 262 7.61 -15.43 7.69
CA ARG A 262 8.13 -16.28 8.76
C ARG A 262 9.52 -15.86 9.23
N LEU A 263 9.74 -15.82 10.53
CA LEU A 263 11.05 -15.46 11.12
C LEU A 263 12.12 -16.56 10.94
N HIS A 264 11.73 -17.84 10.96
CA HIS A 264 12.66 -18.97 11.05
C HIS A 264 12.71 -19.88 9.82
N ASP A 265 12.10 -19.48 8.71
CA ASP A 265 12.14 -20.28 7.48
C ASP A 265 13.42 -20.00 6.67
N THR A 266 13.95 -21.05 6.04
CA THR A 266 15.16 -20.99 5.23
C THR A 266 14.84 -20.54 3.81
N PHE A 267 14.56 -19.26 3.62
CA PHE A 267 14.39 -18.64 2.29
C PHE A 267 15.58 -17.75 1.93
N CYS A 268 15.88 -17.66 0.63
CA CYS A 268 16.79 -16.67 0.09
C CYS A 268 16.20 -15.28 0.36
N ASP A 269 16.97 -14.36 0.96
CA ASP A 269 16.44 -13.02 1.28
C ASP A 269 16.05 -12.22 0.03
N ALA A 270 16.73 -12.44 -1.11
CA ALA A 270 16.48 -11.69 -2.34
C ALA A 270 15.22 -12.18 -3.09
N CYS A 271 15.19 -13.46 -3.46
CA CYS A 271 14.14 -14.01 -4.33
C CYS A 271 13.09 -14.85 -3.58
N SER A 272 13.25 -15.04 -2.27
CA SER A 272 12.40 -15.90 -1.44
C SER A 272 12.28 -17.37 -1.91
N ALA A 273 13.26 -17.86 -2.69
CA ALA A 273 13.39 -19.29 -2.99
C ALA A 273 13.76 -20.08 -1.74
N ALA A 274 13.27 -21.32 -1.61
CA ALA A 274 13.68 -22.21 -0.53
C ALA A 274 15.19 -22.50 -0.63
N LEU A 275 15.91 -22.32 0.47
CA LEU A 275 17.32 -22.67 0.56
C LEU A 275 17.49 -24.18 0.80
N PRO A 276 18.57 -24.79 0.27
CA PRO A 276 18.84 -26.20 0.50
C PRO A 276 19.12 -26.50 1.99
N PRO A 277 18.76 -27.69 2.49
CA PRO A 277 19.07 -28.08 3.87
C PRO A 277 20.58 -28.13 4.13
N LEU A 278 21.00 -27.63 5.30
CA LEU A 278 22.39 -27.61 5.77
C LEU A 278 23.05 -29.00 5.85
N THR A 279 22.26 -30.08 5.81
CA THR A 279 22.74 -31.47 5.91
C THR A 279 23.23 -32.06 4.58
N THR A 280 23.13 -31.32 3.47
CA THR A 280 23.59 -31.81 2.17
C THR A 280 25.10 -31.61 2.04
N SER A 281 25.86 -32.70 1.90
CA SER A 281 27.32 -32.73 1.74
C SER A 281 27.83 -32.20 0.39
N SER A 282 26.98 -31.46 -0.33
CA SER A 282 27.31 -30.83 -1.60
C SER A 282 27.74 -29.39 -1.31
N PRO A 283 28.71 -28.80 -2.02
CA PRO A 283 29.06 -27.39 -1.84
C PRO A 283 27.84 -26.54 -2.15
N THR A 284 27.14 -26.08 -1.11
CA THR A 284 26.01 -25.17 -1.24
C THR A 284 26.54 -23.84 -1.77
N THR A 285 26.03 -23.39 -2.91
CA THR A 285 26.33 -22.08 -3.52
C THR A 285 25.72 -20.90 -2.77
N THR A 286 25.28 -21.14 -1.53
CA THR A 286 24.69 -20.14 -0.66
C THR A 286 25.75 -19.12 -0.27
N VAL A 287 25.39 -17.85 -0.31
CA VAL A 287 26.26 -16.73 0.05
C VAL A 287 25.64 -16.04 1.26
N SER A 288 26.43 -15.84 2.31
CA SER A 288 26.02 -15.04 3.47
C SER A 288 26.45 -13.59 3.27
N CYS A 289 25.76 -12.66 3.94
CA CYS A 289 26.29 -11.30 4.05
C CYS A 289 27.53 -11.29 4.96
N ASP A 290 28.52 -10.45 4.64
CA ASP A 290 29.73 -10.30 5.44
C ASP A 290 29.51 -9.49 6.73
N SER A 291 28.49 -8.61 6.72
CA SER A 291 28.21 -7.69 7.84
C SER A 291 27.23 -8.26 8.85
N CYS A 292 26.19 -8.97 8.38
CA CYS A 292 25.12 -9.50 9.23
C CYS A 292 25.11 -11.04 9.26
N SER A 293 24.78 -11.62 10.42
CA SER A 293 24.81 -13.08 10.62
C SER A 293 23.59 -13.82 10.05
N ASP A 294 22.50 -13.10 9.79
CA ASP A 294 21.18 -13.72 9.67
C ASP A 294 20.66 -13.78 8.23
N THR A 295 21.36 -13.14 7.28
CA THR A 295 20.91 -13.05 5.89
C THR A 295 21.68 -14.02 4.99
N ILE A 296 20.93 -14.91 4.31
CA ILE A 296 21.48 -15.90 3.39
C ILE A 296 20.85 -15.73 2.00
N PHE A 297 21.68 -15.79 0.96
CA PHE A 297 21.31 -15.73 -0.44
C PHE A 297 21.56 -17.08 -1.13
N CYS A 298 20.71 -17.46 -2.09
CA CYS A 298 20.85 -18.74 -2.81
C CYS A 298 21.99 -18.75 -3.84
N SER A 299 22.51 -17.58 -4.21
CA SER A 299 23.57 -17.42 -5.22
C SER A 299 24.30 -16.08 -5.07
N PRO A 300 25.52 -15.95 -5.63
CA PRO A 300 26.23 -14.67 -5.72
C PRO A 300 25.40 -13.59 -6.43
N THR A 301 24.65 -13.95 -7.47
CA THR A 301 23.77 -13.01 -8.17
C THR A 301 22.68 -12.44 -7.25
N CYS A 302 22.04 -13.27 -6.44
CA CYS A 302 21.04 -12.80 -5.46
C CYS A 302 21.68 -11.90 -4.39
N HIS A 303 22.88 -12.25 -3.93
CA HIS A 303 23.65 -11.40 -3.02
C HIS A 303 23.93 -10.03 -3.65
N ASP A 304 24.54 -9.99 -4.83
CA ASP A 304 24.96 -8.74 -5.46
C ASP A 304 23.77 -7.84 -5.83
N LEU A 305 22.68 -8.44 -6.31
CA LEU A 305 21.43 -7.73 -6.55
C LEU A 305 20.85 -7.15 -5.26
N ALA A 306 20.80 -7.93 -4.17
CA ALA A 306 20.32 -7.44 -2.89
C ALA A 306 21.16 -6.26 -2.37
N GLN A 307 22.49 -6.35 -2.46
CA GLN A 307 23.41 -5.27 -2.05
C GLN A 307 23.19 -3.98 -2.85
N GLN A 308 22.90 -4.09 -4.14
CA GLN A 308 22.63 -2.92 -4.99
C GLN A 308 21.23 -2.36 -4.80
N SER A 309 20.27 -3.21 -4.42
CA SER A 309 18.85 -2.87 -4.51
C SER A 309 18.21 -2.50 -3.19
N TYR A 310 18.48 -3.15 -2.05
CA TYR A 310 17.76 -2.88 -0.79
C TYR A 310 18.54 -3.22 0.49
N HIS A 311 19.47 -4.17 0.44
CA HIS A 311 20.06 -4.78 1.63
C HIS A 311 20.81 -3.78 2.53
N PRO A 312 21.54 -2.78 2.02
CA PRO A 312 22.18 -1.76 2.84
C PRO A 312 21.22 -0.98 3.76
N ALA A 313 19.95 -0.85 3.39
CA ALA A 313 18.94 -0.22 4.25
C ALA A 313 18.51 -1.13 5.41
N LEU A 314 18.60 -2.45 5.25
CA LEU A 314 18.08 -3.44 6.22
C LEU A 314 19.16 -4.17 7.03
N CYS A 315 20.41 -4.13 6.58
CA CYS A 315 21.53 -4.86 7.18
C CYS A 315 21.66 -4.55 8.67
N ASP A 316 21.70 -5.58 9.52
CA ASP A 316 21.82 -5.52 11.00
C ASP A 316 20.77 -4.68 11.75
N ARG A 317 19.64 -4.33 11.13
CA ARG A 317 18.60 -3.48 11.74
C ARG A 317 17.32 -4.22 12.16
N ASP A 318 17.23 -5.52 11.87
CA ASP A 318 16.06 -6.40 12.13
C ASP A 318 14.70 -5.69 11.94
N VAL A 319 14.57 -5.02 10.79
CA VAL A 319 13.36 -4.23 10.47
C VAL A 319 12.19 -5.14 10.12
N ALA A 320 12.48 -6.26 9.46
CA ALA A 320 11.45 -7.21 9.02
C ALA A 320 10.74 -7.91 10.17
N ALA A 321 11.36 -8.06 11.34
CA ALA A 321 10.71 -8.62 12.53
C ALA A 321 9.47 -7.83 12.97
N ILE A 322 9.33 -6.54 12.60
CA ILE A 322 8.16 -5.72 12.93
C ILE A 322 6.85 -6.34 12.41
N ALA A 323 6.87 -7.01 11.26
CA ALA A 323 5.67 -7.49 10.58
C ALA A 323 5.67 -9.01 10.29
N LYS A 324 6.62 -9.77 10.85
CA LYS A 324 6.67 -11.23 10.70
C LYS A 324 5.84 -11.94 11.78
N ASP A 325 5.49 -13.19 11.48
CA ASP A 325 4.74 -14.10 12.36
C ASP A 325 3.38 -13.55 12.84
N ALA A 326 2.73 -12.75 12.00
CA ALA A 326 1.41 -12.20 12.29
C ALA A 326 0.34 -13.30 12.50
N PRO A 327 -0.70 -13.03 13.33
CA PRO A 327 -1.84 -13.91 13.49
C PRO A 327 -2.49 -14.28 12.15
N ALA A 328 -3.16 -15.44 12.11
CA ALA A 328 -3.76 -15.96 10.87
C ALA A 328 -4.74 -14.97 10.20
N THR A 329 -5.47 -14.20 11.00
CA THR A 329 -6.42 -13.17 10.57
C THR A 329 -5.78 -11.96 9.89
N GLU A 330 -4.48 -11.74 10.14
CA GLU A 330 -3.71 -10.58 9.68
C GLU A 330 -2.58 -10.96 8.72
N ALA A 331 -2.32 -12.26 8.52
CA ALA A 331 -1.20 -12.78 7.75
C ALA A 331 -1.09 -12.19 6.33
N ALA A 332 -2.22 -11.98 5.65
CA ALA A 332 -2.23 -11.36 4.33
C ALA A 332 -1.81 -9.88 4.37
N ASP A 333 -2.28 -9.12 5.36
CA ASP A 333 -1.97 -7.70 5.50
C ASP A 333 -0.51 -7.49 5.94
N ALA A 334 -0.03 -8.32 6.87
CA ALA A 334 1.36 -8.35 7.28
C ALA A 334 2.31 -8.61 6.10
N LEU A 335 1.93 -9.51 5.18
CA LEU A 335 2.72 -9.77 3.98
C LEU A 335 2.79 -8.56 3.05
N TYR A 336 1.71 -7.78 2.92
CA TYR A 336 1.75 -6.51 2.19
C TYR A 336 2.61 -5.46 2.90
N SER A 337 2.60 -5.39 4.23
CA SER A 337 3.49 -4.50 4.99
C SER A 337 4.96 -4.86 4.80
N LEU A 338 5.30 -6.15 4.67
CA LEU A 338 6.65 -6.59 4.34
C LEU A 338 7.06 -6.25 2.89
N LEU A 339 6.13 -6.29 1.94
CA LEU A 339 6.37 -5.78 0.58
C LEU A 339 6.60 -4.27 0.59
N LEU A 340 5.84 -3.52 1.39
CA LEU A 340 6.07 -2.10 1.62
C LEU A 340 7.44 -1.83 2.19
N LEU A 341 7.86 -2.56 3.24
CA LEU A 341 9.21 -2.47 3.79
C LEU A 341 10.26 -2.67 2.69
N ARG A 342 10.13 -3.72 1.89
CA ARG A 342 11.08 -4.01 0.81
C ARG A 342 11.13 -2.88 -0.22
N ALA A 343 9.99 -2.31 -0.61
CA ALA A 343 9.95 -1.17 -1.53
C ALA A 343 10.58 0.10 -0.92
N LEU A 344 10.35 0.39 0.36
CA LEU A 344 10.97 1.51 1.05
C LEU A 344 12.49 1.32 1.17
N ALA A 345 12.94 0.14 1.56
CA ALA A 345 14.37 -0.22 1.59
C ALA A 345 15.03 -0.10 0.22
N MET A 346 14.28 -0.45 -0.83
CA MET A 346 14.73 -0.28 -2.22
C MET A 346 14.90 1.19 -2.59
N ALA A 347 13.91 2.01 -2.25
CA ALA A 347 13.94 3.44 -2.48
C ALA A 347 15.10 4.12 -1.74
N VAL A 348 15.33 3.75 -0.48
CA VAL A 348 16.44 4.22 0.36
C VAL A 348 17.78 3.86 -0.27
N THR A 349 18.00 2.58 -0.57
CA THR A 349 19.28 2.08 -1.11
C THR A 349 19.58 2.67 -2.49
N GLN A 350 18.59 2.70 -3.37
CA GLN A 350 18.73 3.18 -4.75
C GLN A 350 18.59 4.70 -4.88
N ARG A 351 18.30 5.41 -3.78
CA ARG A 351 18.09 6.86 -3.73
C ARG A 351 17.07 7.32 -4.77
N ARG A 352 15.92 6.65 -4.79
CA ARG A 352 14.87 6.85 -5.79
C ARG A 352 13.52 6.92 -5.12
N HIS A 353 12.65 7.81 -5.61
CA HIS A 353 11.27 7.87 -5.16
C HIS A 353 10.59 6.49 -5.29
N PRO A 354 9.90 5.96 -4.25
CA PRO A 354 9.37 4.58 -4.27
C PRO A 354 8.47 4.26 -5.45
N LEU A 355 7.63 5.22 -5.88
CA LEU A 355 6.77 5.05 -7.06
C LEU A 355 7.50 4.99 -8.41
N ARG A 356 8.79 5.38 -8.45
CA ARG A 356 9.65 5.31 -9.64
C ARG A 356 10.53 4.06 -9.65
N LEU A 357 10.43 3.19 -8.64
CA LEU A 357 11.09 1.89 -8.66
C LEU A 357 10.59 1.07 -9.86
N PRO A 358 11.47 0.41 -10.64
CA PRO A 358 11.06 -0.41 -11.78
C PRO A 358 9.99 -1.47 -11.42
N GLU A 359 10.05 -2.00 -10.21
CA GLU A 359 9.15 -3.01 -9.66
C GLU A 359 7.75 -2.47 -9.38
N VAL A 360 7.59 -1.14 -9.30
CA VAL A 360 6.38 -0.48 -8.83
C VAL A 360 5.77 0.44 -9.89
N ALA A 361 6.59 1.13 -10.69
CA ALA A 361 6.17 2.26 -11.51
C ALA A 361 5.05 1.95 -12.53
N TYR A 362 5.01 0.74 -13.06
CA TYR A 362 4.11 0.36 -14.16
C TYR A 362 3.03 -0.66 -13.79
N ILE A 363 3.02 -1.11 -12.54
CA ILE A 363 2.05 -2.11 -12.06
C ILE A 363 0.70 -1.42 -11.76
N TRP A 364 -0.39 -2.17 -11.92
CA TRP A 364 -1.74 -1.63 -11.74
C TRP A 364 -2.08 -1.43 -10.26
N GLY A 365 -2.73 -0.31 -9.95
CA GLY A 365 -3.16 0.04 -8.58
C GLY A 365 -4.64 -0.15 -8.28
N ASP A 366 -5.45 -0.58 -9.27
CA ASP A 366 -6.91 -0.71 -9.16
C ASP A 366 -7.57 0.53 -8.53
N TYR A 367 -7.20 1.67 -9.09
CA TYR A 367 -7.76 2.97 -8.74
C TYR A 367 -9.17 3.11 -9.29
N HIS A 368 -10.06 3.76 -8.54
CA HIS A 368 -11.40 4.05 -9.06
C HIS A 368 -11.35 5.10 -10.19
N ASN A 369 -12.29 4.99 -11.14
CA ASN A 369 -12.41 5.95 -12.25
C ASN A 369 -13.47 7.05 -11.99
N THR A 370 -13.88 7.25 -10.73
CA THR A 370 -14.85 8.29 -10.37
C THR A 370 -14.25 9.68 -10.57
N PRO A 371 -14.86 10.55 -11.39
CA PRO A 371 -14.38 11.92 -11.62
C PRO A 371 -14.41 12.77 -10.35
N LEU A 372 -13.49 13.73 -10.22
CA LEU A 372 -13.42 14.62 -9.05
C LEU A 372 -14.68 15.49 -8.91
N GLU A 373 -15.41 15.74 -9.99
CA GLU A 373 -16.70 16.46 -9.97
C GLU A 373 -17.78 15.72 -9.18
N ALA A 374 -17.61 14.41 -8.93
CA ALA A 374 -18.50 13.63 -8.08
C ALA A 374 -18.22 13.83 -6.58
N PHE A 375 -17.07 14.43 -6.21
CA PHE A 375 -16.74 14.74 -4.82
C PHE A 375 -17.66 15.84 -4.29
N ARG A 376 -18.41 15.51 -3.24
CA ARG A 376 -19.39 16.42 -2.65
C ARG A 376 -18.79 17.16 -1.46
N CYS A 377 -18.55 18.47 -1.59
CA CYS A 377 -18.04 19.31 -0.51
C CYS A 377 -18.71 20.71 -0.43
N ASP A 378 -18.65 21.32 0.75
CA ASP A 378 -18.97 22.73 1.01
C ASP A 378 -17.74 23.46 1.60
N GLU A 379 -17.90 24.72 2.05
CA GLU A 379 -16.80 25.51 2.64
C GLU A 379 -16.18 24.87 3.89
N ARG A 380 -16.87 23.92 4.56
CA ARG A 380 -16.41 23.23 5.77
C ARG A 380 -15.82 21.86 5.49
N GLY A 381 -15.88 21.40 4.24
CA GLY A 381 -15.31 20.13 3.78
C GLY A 381 -16.35 19.18 3.17
N PRO A 382 -16.14 17.86 3.27
CA PRO A 382 -17.01 16.86 2.66
C PRO A 382 -18.46 16.92 3.19
N THR A 383 -19.42 16.67 2.30
CA THR A 383 -20.86 16.63 2.64
C THR A 383 -21.43 15.22 2.52
N GLY A 384 -22.33 14.86 3.43
CA GLY A 384 -22.93 13.52 3.52
C GLY A 384 -22.08 12.53 4.31
N ASP A 385 -20.84 12.30 3.86
CA ASP A 385 -19.86 11.46 4.54
C ASP A 385 -18.46 12.09 4.50
N ALA A 386 -17.54 11.57 5.33
CA ALA A 386 -16.19 12.10 5.48
C ALA A 386 -15.31 12.01 4.21
N PHE A 387 -15.74 11.27 3.19
CA PHE A 387 -15.04 11.08 1.92
C PHE A 387 -15.79 11.76 0.76
N GLY A 388 -16.85 12.51 1.04
CA GLY A 388 -17.62 13.27 0.05
C GLY A 388 -18.30 12.38 -0.99
N GLY A 389 -18.62 11.13 -0.64
CA GLY A 389 -19.24 10.16 -1.54
C GLY A 389 -18.29 9.40 -2.46
N MET A 390 -16.97 9.58 -2.31
CA MET A 390 -15.99 8.89 -3.13
C MET A 390 -15.89 7.39 -2.75
N PRO A 391 -15.58 6.50 -3.70
CA PRO A 391 -15.43 5.08 -3.41
C PRO A 391 -14.32 4.78 -2.41
N ARG A 392 -14.59 3.87 -1.48
CA ARG A 392 -13.65 3.43 -0.44
C ARG A 392 -13.34 1.96 -0.64
N THR A 393 -12.27 1.65 -1.34
CA THR A 393 -11.92 0.28 -1.73
C THR A 393 -10.55 -0.16 -1.26
N LEU A 394 -9.74 0.72 -0.66
CA LEU A 394 -8.46 0.36 -0.06
C LEU A 394 -8.67 -0.06 1.40
N PRO A 395 -8.41 -1.32 1.80
CA PRO A 395 -8.40 -1.71 3.22
C PRO A 395 -7.34 -0.91 3.98
N TRP A 396 -7.71 -0.40 5.15
CA TRP A 396 -6.88 0.53 5.90
C TRP A 396 -6.98 0.26 7.41
N THR A 397 -5.84 0.38 8.11
CA THR A 397 -5.75 0.35 9.58
C THR A 397 -4.72 1.38 10.02
N PHE A 398 -4.83 1.89 11.24
CA PHE A 398 -3.83 2.84 11.75
C PHE A 398 -2.45 2.19 11.84
N SER A 399 -2.41 0.94 12.33
CA SER A 399 -1.19 0.17 12.48
C SER A 399 -0.47 -0.07 11.15
N ALA A 400 -1.14 -0.61 10.13
CA ALA A 400 -0.46 -1.00 8.89
C ALA A 400 -0.15 0.18 7.96
N ASN A 401 -0.96 1.24 7.98
CA ASN A 401 -0.85 2.34 7.03
C ASN A 401 -0.15 3.59 7.59
N VAL A 402 0.02 3.70 8.91
CA VAL A 402 0.72 4.86 9.53
C VAL A 402 1.82 4.40 10.47
N LEU A 403 1.51 3.63 11.53
CA LEU A 403 2.49 3.32 12.57
C LEU A 403 3.64 2.45 12.05
N THR A 404 3.31 1.32 11.42
CA THR A 404 4.29 0.32 10.96
C THR A 404 5.25 0.91 9.91
N PRO A 405 4.79 1.63 8.86
CA PRO A 405 5.69 2.22 7.89
C PRO A 405 6.62 3.29 8.48
N LEU A 406 6.14 4.10 9.43
CA LEU A 406 6.98 5.10 10.11
C LEU A 406 8.05 4.42 10.96
N HIS A 407 7.67 3.42 11.78
CA HIS A 407 8.62 2.65 12.57
C HIS A 407 9.65 1.88 11.71
N MET A 408 9.22 1.38 10.55
CA MET A 408 10.14 0.77 9.58
C MET A 408 11.18 1.77 9.05
N LEU A 409 10.77 3.01 8.77
CA LEU A 409 11.66 4.08 8.30
C LEU A 409 12.64 4.50 9.40
N GLU A 410 12.16 4.72 10.63
CA GLU A 410 13.01 5.05 11.77
C GLU A 410 14.06 3.97 12.02
N LYS A 411 13.68 2.68 12.00
CA LYS A 411 14.64 1.58 12.10
C LYS A 411 15.66 1.50 10.95
N MET A 412 15.36 2.10 9.80
CA MET A 412 16.30 2.25 8.68
C MET A 412 17.17 3.51 8.80
N ASP A 413 17.15 4.18 9.96
CA ASP A 413 17.80 5.47 10.22
C ASP A 413 17.32 6.59 9.27
N VAL A 414 16.02 6.58 8.95
CA VAL A 414 15.37 7.63 8.16
C VAL A 414 14.63 8.57 9.10
N ASP A 415 14.96 9.86 9.01
CA ASP A 415 14.18 10.92 9.65
C ASP A 415 12.80 11.02 8.99
N ILE A 416 11.76 10.68 9.74
CA ILE A 416 10.37 10.66 9.24
C ILE A 416 9.77 12.05 9.04
N PHE A 417 10.38 13.10 9.61
CA PHE A 417 9.97 14.49 9.45
C PHE A 417 10.68 15.15 8.27
N ALA A 418 11.99 14.91 8.15
CA ALA A 418 12.86 15.47 7.12
C ALA A 418 13.68 14.37 6.39
N PRO A 419 13.03 13.47 5.61
CA PRO A 419 13.74 12.36 4.98
C PRO A 419 14.86 12.79 4.02
N GLU A 420 14.78 14.01 3.49
CA GLU A 420 15.79 14.62 2.62
C GLU A 420 17.11 14.93 3.34
N ASN A 421 17.07 15.09 4.67
CA ASN A 421 18.21 15.39 5.52
C ASN A 421 18.86 14.12 6.10
N SER A 422 18.22 12.97 5.97
CA SER A 422 18.81 11.68 6.32
C SER A 422 20.07 11.45 5.46
N ASN A 423 20.95 10.51 5.83
CA ASN A 423 22.13 10.10 5.02
C ASN A 423 21.77 9.50 3.62
N ILE A 424 20.52 9.67 3.22
CA ILE A 424 19.84 9.25 2.00
C ILE A 424 19.49 10.55 1.27
N ASN A 425 20.45 11.07 0.51
CA ASN A 425 20.39 12.08 -0.56
C ASN A 425 19.04 12.80 -0.82
N HIS A 426 19.09 14.13 -1.01
CA HIS A 426 18.05 15.14 -1.35
C HIS A 426 17.00 14.83 -2.47
N SER A 427 16.83 13.59 -2.93
CA SER A 427 15.97 13.20 -4.05
C SER A 427 14.74 12.36 -3.66
N THR A 428 14.49 12.14 -2.36
CA THR A 428 13.30 11.43 -1.87
C THR A 428 12.45 12.23 -0.85
N PRO A 429 11.97 13.47 -1.20
CA PRO A 429 11.14 14.32 -0.33
C PRO A 429 9.96 13.68 0.40
N ASP A 430 9.44 12.58 -0.14
CA ASP A 430 8.10 12.10 0.21
C ASP A 430 8.07 10.68 0.79
N ILE A 431 9.22 10.06 1.10
CA ILE A 431 9.26 8.63 1.46
C ILE A 431 8.48 8.29 2.73
N SER A 432 8.30 9.25 3.64
CA SER A 432 7.54 9.08 4.88
C SER A 432 6.08 9.56 4.77
N ASN A 433 5.62 10.02 3.61
CA ASN A 433 4.28 10.60 3.48
C ASN A 433 3.18 9.53 3.47
N PRO A 434 2.08 9.69 4.25
CA PRO A 434 1.03 8.67 4.36
C PRO A 434 0.37 8.27 3.02
N TRP A 435 0.23 9.23 2.11
CA TRP A 435 -0.38 8.98 0.79
C TRP A 435 0.46 8.01 -0.05
N LEU A 436 1.78 8.01 0.13
CA LEU A 436 2.70 7.12 -0.57
C LEU A 436 2.48 5.67 -0.12
N PHE A 437 2.31 5.45 1.18
CA PHE A 437 2.04 4.12 1.72
C PHE A 437 0.74 3.54 1.17
N ASN A 438 -0.34 4.33 1.19
CA ASN A 438 -1.64 3.92 0.66
C ASN A 438 -1.56 3.52 -0.82
N ALA A 439 -0.73 4.22 -1.57
CA ALA A 439 -0.52 3.93 -2.97
C ALA A 439 0.30 2.69 -3.28
N LEU A 440 1.39 2.49 -2.54
CA LEU A 440 2.17 1.27 -2.63
C LEU A 440 1.29 0.08 -2.23
N TYR A 441 0.50 0.19 -1.15
CA TYR A 441 -0.50 -0.81 -0.80
C TYR A 441 -1.54 -1.06 -1.89
N ALA A 442 -2.08 -0.01 -2.51
CA ALA A 442 -3.03 -0.13 -3.62
C ALA A 442 -2.42 -0.93 -4.78
N ARG A 443 -1.15 -0.69 -5.11
CA ARG A 443 -0.44 -1.46 -6.15
C ARG A 443 -0.19 -2.91 -5.74
N PHE A 444 0.34 -3.15 -4.54
CA PHE A 444 0.66 -4.51 -4.10
C PHE A 444 -0.60 -5.38 -3.96
N ARG A 445 -1.69 -4.84 -3.44
CA ARG A 445 -2.96 -5.58 -3.35
C ARG A 445 -3.54 -5.95 -4.71
N GLY A 446 -3.29 -5.13 -5.74
CA GLY A 446 -3.77 -5.39 -7.10
C GLY A 446 -2.90 -6.36 -7.91
N THR A 447 -1.63 -6.57 -7.53
CA THR A 447 -0.65 -7.22 -8.43
C THR A 447 0.31 -8.21 -7.79
N ALA A 448 0.48 -8.19 -6.47
CA ALA A 448 1.40 -9.11 -5.81
C ALA A 448 0.87 -10.55 -5.89
N SER A 449 1.76 -11.46 -6.27
CA SER A 449 1.53 -12.91 -6.17
C SER A 449 1.88 -13.38 -4.77
N ALA A 450 1.05 -14.28 -4.21
CA ALA A 450 1.32 -14.92 -2.94
C ALA A 450 1.34 -16.45 -3.10
N ARG A 451 2.24 -17.11 -2.39
CA ARG A 451 2.25 -18.55 -2.21
C ARG A 451 1.69 -18.87 -0.83
N GLN A 452 0.92 -19.96 -0.76
CA GLN A 452 0.45 -20.50 0.51
C GLN A 452 1.48 -21.47 1.08
N GLY A 453 1.75 -21.33 2.38
CA GLY A 453 2.49 -22.30 3.17
C GLY A 453 1.67 -23.55 3.47
N ARG A 454 2.30 -24.51 4.14
CA ARG A 454 1.69 -25.82 4.48
C ARG A 454 0.49 -25.73 5.43
N ASP A 455 0.36 -24.62 6.15
CA ASP A 455 -0.73 -24.31 7.07
C ASP A 455 -1.87 -23.52 6.40
N GLY A 456 -1.82 -23.34 5.08
CA GLY A 456 -2.82 -22.59 4.31
C GLY A 456 -2.69 -21.07 4.43
N LYS A 457 -1.71 -20.56 5.20
CA LYS A 457 -1.45 -19.13 5.31
C LYS A 457 -0.50 -18.65 4.22
N PRO A 458 -0.60 -17.40 3.75
CA PRO A 458 0.42 -16.82 2.86
C PRO A 458 1.81 -16.85 3.51
N ASP A 459 2.77 -17.53 2.89
CA ASP A 459 4.14 -17.66 3.40
C ASP A 459 5.12 -16.73 2.68
N VAL A 460 4.94 -16.54 1.38
CA VAL A 460 5.79 -15.70 0.53
C VAL A 460 4.93 -14.83 -0.38
N GLY A 461 5.28 -13.55 -0.49
CA GLY A 461 4.67 -12.56 -1.37
C GLY A 461 5.73 -11.96 -2.28
N ALA A 462 5.38 -11.66 -3.53
CA ALA A 462 6.29 -11.00 -4.47
C ALA A 462 5.53 -10.20 -5.52
N VAL A 463 6.16 -9.14 -5.99
CA VAL A 463 5.68 -8.35 -7.14
C VAL A 463 6.53 -8.68 -8.36
N HIS A 464 5.90 -9.22 -9.39
CA HIS A 464 6.54 -9.53 -10.67
C HIS A 464 6.00 -8.56 -11.74
N PRO A 465 6.65 -7.40 -11.96
CA PRO A 465 6.10 -6.28 -12.72
C PRO A 465 5.78 -6.62 -14.19
N LEU A 466 6.45 -7.58 -14.80
CA LEU A 466 6.22 -7.97 -16.19
C LEU A 466 5.22 -9.12 -16.32
N TRP A 467 5.24 -10.08 -15.39
CA TRP A 467 4.23 -11.14 -15.28
C TRP A 467 2.83 -10.59 -15.06
N CYS A 468 2.67 -9.58 -14.20
CA CYS A 468 1.36 -9.01 -13.88
C CYS A 468 0.73 -8.19 -15.01
N LEU A 469 1.41 -8.05 -16.16
CA LEU A 469 0.84 -7.43 -17.36
C LEU A 469 -0.08 -8.39 -18.14
N ALA A 470 0.01 -9.69 -17.91
CA ALA A 470 -0.82 -10.68 -18.61
C ALA A 470 -2.21 -10.76 -17.97
N ASN A 471 -3.25 -10.40 -18.72
CA ASN A 471 -4.62 -10.31 -18.21
C ASN A 471 -5.23 -11.66 -17.80
N HIS A 472 -6.29 -11.57 -16.99
CA HIS A 472 -7.01 -12.73 -16.49
C HIS A 472 -7.97 -13.35 -17.52
N SER A 473 -8.02 -14.67 -17.57
CA SER A 473 -9.10 -15.47 -18.14
C SER A 473 -9.38 -16.70 -17.26
N CYS A 474 -10.66 -17.08 -17.15
CA CYS A 474 -11.03 -18.36 -16.53
C CYS A 474 -10.80 -19.57 -17.46
N ASP A 475 -10.44 -19.33 -18.73
CA ASP A 475 -9.83 -20.31 -19.64
C ASP A 475 -8.47 -19.75 -20.10
N PRO A 476 -7.45 -19.82 -19.23
CA PRO A 476 -6.16 -19.20 -19.49
C PRO A 476 -5.38 -20.00 -20.55
N ASN A 477 -4.61 -19.30 -21.38
CA ASN A 477 -3.77 -19.95 -22.38
C ASN A 477 -2.34 -20.27 -21.90
N VAL A 478 -2.00 -19.79 -20.71
CA VAL A 478 -0.77 -20.11 -19.98
C VAL A 478 -1.07 -20.65 -18.59
N ARG A 479 -0.12 -21.36 -18.03
CA ARG A 479 -0.02 -21.64 -16.59
C ARG A 479 1.23 -20.96 -16.06
N TRP A 480 1.27 -20.73 -14.76
CA TRP A 480 2.44 -20.17 -14.09
C TRP A 480 2.90 -21.03 -12.92
N GLU A 481 4.19 -20.93 -12.63
CA GLU A 481 4.85 -21.57 -11.48
C GLU A 481 5.79 -20.55 -10.85
N TRP A 482 5.88 -20.56 -9.51
CA TRP A 482 6.76 -19.66 -8.78
C TRP A 482 7.55 -20.39 -7.69
N GLU A 483 8.86 -20.46 -7.91
CA GLU A 483 9.86 -20.97 -6.96
C GLU A 483 11.12 -20.09 -7.02
N GLY A 484 11.01 -18.86 -6.52
CA GLY A 484 12.07 -17.85 -6.60
C GLY A 484 12.14 -17.10 -7.93
N THR A 485 11.72 -17.75 -9.01
CA THR A 485 11.55 -17.15 -10.33
C THR A 485 10.16 -17.46 -10.85
N MET A 486 9.43 -16.45 -11.33
CA MET A 486 8.12 -16.59 -11.95
C MET A 486 8.27 -17.06 -13.39
N LYS A 487 7.52 -18.09 -13.77
CA LYS A 487 7.57 -18.66 -15.13
C LYS A 487 6.18 -18.77 -15.73
N PHE A 488 6.06 -18.44 -17.03
CA PHE A 488 4.90 -18.84 -17.83
C PHE A 488 5.23 -20.03 -18.72
N TRP A 489 4.28 -20.96 -18.77
CA TRP A 489 4.28 -22.10 -19.68
C TRP A 489 3.01 -22.06 -20.52
N VAL A 490 3.16 -22.18 -21.83
CA VAL A 490 2.01 -22.30 -22.75
C VAL A 490 1.29 -23.61 -22.46
N ARG A 491 -0.01 -23.54 -22.17
CA ARG A 491 -0.79 -24.75 -21.89
C ARG A 491 -0.97 -25.59 -23.16
N GLY A 492 -0.81 -26.91 -23.02
CA GLY A 492 -1.22 -27.88 -24.03
C GLY A 492 -2.73 -28.13 -24.01
N ARG A 493 -3.21 -28.89 -24.98
CA ARG A 493 -4.65 -29.23 -25.13
C ARG A 493 -5.27 -29.87 -23.89
N GLU A 494 -4.52 -30.72 -23.20
CA GLU A 494 -4.95 -31.46 -22.01
C GLU A 494 -4.97 -30.59 -20.73
N GLU A 495 -4.25 -29.46 -20.74
CA GLU A 495 -4.18 -28.52 -19.61
C GLU A 495 -5.19 -27.38 -19.72
N ARG A 496 -5.96 -27.31 -20.82
CA ARG A 496 -7.01 -26.29 -21.00
C ARG A 496 -8.29 -26.68 -20.28
N VAL A 497 -9.11 -25.69 -19.94
CA VAL A 497 -10.37 -25.92 -19.24
C VAL A 497 -11.43 -26.46 -20.20
N PHE A 498 -12.20 -27.45 -19.76
CA PHE A 498 -13.32 -28.00 -20.52
C PHE A 498 -14.61 -27.22 -20.24
N TRP A 499 -15.14 -26.52 -21.24
CA TRP A 499 -16.43 -25.82 -21.19
C TRP A 499 -17.00 -25.62 -22.61
N GLY A 500 -18.33 -25.45 -22.74
CA GLY A 500 -19.04 -25.30 -24.03
C GLY A 500 -19.71 -26.58 -24.59
N GLU A 501 -20.58 -26.42 -25.59
CA GLU A 501 -21.39 -27.50 -26.18
C GLU A 501 -20.68 -28.35 -27.25
N GLU A 502 -19.71 -27.78 -27.96
CA GLU A 502 -18.81 -28.54 -28.82
C GLU A 502 -17.60 -28.97 -27.99
N GLU A 503 -17.12 -30.21 -28.16
CA GLU A 503 -15.90 -30.74 -27.54
C GLU A 503 -14.60 -29.97 -27.94
N GLY A 504 -14.59 -28.65 -28.07
CA GLY A 504 -13.52 -27.92 -28.75
C GLY A 504 -13.37 -26.43 -28.49
N LYS A 505 -14.34 -25.69 -27.89
CA LYS A 505 -14.14 -24.24 -27.68
C LYS A 505 -12.99 -23.92 -26.71
N GLY A 506 -12.70 -24.82 -25.76
CA GLY A 506 -11.51 -24.78 -24.89
C GLY A 506 -10.27 -25.55 -25.38
N LYS A 507 -10.19 -26.03 -26.64
CA LYS A 507 -9.09 -26.93 -27.07
C LYS A 507 -7.99 -26.29 -27.94
N LYS A 508 -7.90 -24.96 -28.00
CA LYS A 508 -6.78 -24.30 -28.71
C LYS A 508 -5.49 -24.57 -27.93
N GLU A 509 -4.56 -25.29 -28.53
CA GLU A 509 -3.22 -25.50 -27.96
C GLU A 509 -2.22 -24.50 -28.53
N GLY A 510 -1.18 -24.18 -27.77
CA GLY A 510 -0.18 -23.20 -28.19
C GLY A 510 -0.67 -21.75 -28.04
N LEU A 511 0.13 -20.84 -28.60
CA LEU A 511 -0.20 -19.43 -28.83
C LEU A 511 0.05 -19.11 -30.30
N LYS A 512 -0.84 -18.35 -30.93
CA LYS A 512 -0.62 -17.81 -32.27
C LYS A 512 0.09 -16.47 -32.20
N GLU A 513 0.76 -16.12 -33.29
CA GLU A 513 1.26 -14.75 -33.47
C GLU A 513 0.14 -13.72 -33.31
N GLY A 514 0.38 -12.70 -32.50
CA GLY A 514 -0.57 -11.66 -32.16
C GLY A 514 -1.65 -12.07 -31.15
N GLU A 515 -1.64 -13.30 -30.63
CA GLU A 515 -2.57 -13.74 -29.59
C GLU A 515 -2.16 -13.17 -28.21
N GLU A 516 -3.14 -12.73 -27.43
CA GLU A 516 -2.92 -12.25 -26.06
C GLU A 516 -2.57 -13.41 -25.14
N VAL A 517 -1.60 -13.22 -24.26
CA VAL A 517 -1.27 -14.12 -23.16
C VAL A 517 -2.25 -13.88 -22.02
N LEU A 518 -3.09 -14.87 -21.75
CA LEU A 518 -4.13 -14.84 -20.73
C LEU A 518 -3.76 -15.79 -19.60
N SER A 519 -3.51 -15.23 -18.43
CA SER A 519 -3.20 -15.93 -17.17
C SER A 519 -4.47 -16.14 -16.33
N HIS A 520 -4.33 -16.73 -15.15
CA HIS A 520 -5.41 -16.87 -14.17
C HIS A 520 -4.96 -16.33 -12.80
N TYR A 521 -5.88 -15.67 -12.10
CA TYR A 521 -5.66 -14.99 -10.82
C TYR A 521 -6.42 -15.64 -9.67
N CYS A 522 -7.31 -16.58 -10.02
CA CYS A 522 -8.05 -17.41 -9.10
C CYS A 522 -7.85 -18.87 -9.48
N ASP A 523 -8.33 -19.76 -8.62
CA ASP A 523 -8.46 -21.17 -8.95
C ASP A 523 -9.53 -21.34 -10.04
N ILE A 524 -9.11 -21.87 -11.19
CA ILE A 524 -9.96 -22.07 -12.37
C ILE A 524 -10.85 -23.31 -12.25
N GLU A 525 -10.64 -24.16 -11.24
CA GLU A 525 -11.48 -25.33 -10.97
C GLU A 525 -12.78 -24.95 -10.23
N LEU A 526 -12.81 -23.78 -9.58
CA LEU A 526 -14.00 -23.25 -8.89
C LEU A 526 -15.15 -22.96 -9.86
N GLY A 527 -16.39 -22.93 -9.34
CA GLY A 527 -17.57 -22.56 -10.11
C GLY A 527 -17.62 -21.05 -10.44
N VAL A 528 -18.40 -20.65 -11.46
CA VAL A 528 -18.47 -19.25 -11.92
C VAL A 528 -18.77 -18.24 -10.80
N ARG A 529 -19.66 -18.59 -9.87
CA ARG A 529 -20.04 -17.72 -8.74
C ARG A 529 -18.84 -17.44 -7.85
N GLU A 530 -18.12 -18.48 -7.44
CA GLU A 530 -16.94 -18.37 -6.57
C GLU A 530 -15.82 -17.63 -7.29
N ARG A 531 -15.56 -17.93 -8.57
CA ARG A 531 -14.55 -17.21 -9.37
C ARG A 531 -14.87 -15.72 -9.48
N ARG A 532 -16.15 -15.36 -9.63
CA ARG A 532 -16.60 -13.96 -9.69
C ARG A 532 -16.47 -13.26 -8.34
N GLU A 533 -16.78 -13.93 -7.23
CA GLU A 533 -16.53 -13.42 -5.87
C GLU A 533 -15.05 -13.10 -5.66
N TRP A 534 -14.14 -13.98 -6.08
CA TRP A 534 -12.69 -13.72 -6.07
C TRP A 534 -12.28 -12.57 -7.00
N ALA A 535 -12.87 -12.51 -8.20
CA ALA A 535 -12.57 -11.47 -9.18
C ALA A 535 -12.96 -10.07 -8.73
N VAL A 536 -13.97 -9.90 -7.86
CA VAL A 536 -14.29 -8.57 -7.30
C VAL A 536 -13.09 -7.95 -6.59
N GLY A 537 -12.32 -8.75 -5.83
CA GLY A 537 -11.11 -8.28 -5.17
C GLY A 537 -9.93 -8.12 -6.13
N ALA A 538 -9.70 -9.10 -7.00
CA ALA A 538 -8.49 -9.14 -7.85
C ALA A 538 -8.59 -8.32 -9.14
N LEU A 539 -9.79 -8.11 -9.68
CA LEU A 539 -10.07 -7.40 -10.94
C LEU A 539 -10.93 -6.13 -10.75
N GLY A 540 -11.43 -5.88 -9.54
CA GLY A 540 -12.36 -4.77 -9.27
C GLY A 540 -13.80 -5.04 -9.73
N GLY A 541 -14.14 -6.28 -10.14
CA GLY A 541 -15.50 -6.66 -10.55
C GLY A 541 -15.60 -8.08 -11.12
N PHE A 542 -16.78 -8.44 -11.62
CA PHE A 542 -17.01 -9.79 -12.14
C PHE A 542 -16.28 -10.05 -13.46
N CYS A 543 -15.59 -11.19 -13.56
CA CYS A 543 -14.94 -11.61 -14.80
C CYS A 543 -15.97 -11.83 -15.92
N MET A 544 -15.71 -11.21 -17.08
CA MET A 544 -16.52 -11.26 -18.30
C MET A 544 -15.87 -12.08 -19.43
N CYS A 545 -14.98 -13.02 -19.11
CA CYS A 545 -14.41 -13.91 -20.13
C CYS A 545 -15.48 -14.85 -20.71
N GLU A 546 -15.23 -15.40 -21.91
CA GLU A 546 -16.21 -16.23 -22.62
C GLU A 546 -16.72 -17.41 -21.77
N ARG A 547 -15.83 -18.03 -20.97
CA ARG A 547 -16.21 -19.11 -20.03
C ARG A 547 -17.20 -18.64 -18.99
N CYS A 548 -16.93 -17.50 -18.33
CA CYS A 548 -17.82 -16.98 -17.29
C CYS A 548 -19.18 -16.56 -17.83
N ILE A 549 -19.23 -16.06 -19.08
CA ILE A 549 -20.50 -15.72 -19.74
C ILE A 549 -21.30 -16.99 -20.07
N TRP A 550 -20.63 -18.10 -20.41
CA TRP A 550 -21.29 -19.35 -20.74
C TRP A 550 -21.78 -20.14 -19.52
N GLU A 551 -21.06 -20.09 -18.40
CA GLU A 551 -21.44 -20.77 -17.15
C GLU A 551 -22.51 -20.03 -16.34
N GLU A 552 -22.82 -18.78 -16.71
CA GLU A 552 -23.90 -17.96 -16.14
C GLU A 552 -25.27 -18.36 -16.73
#